data_AF-A0A7X5Q5Z7-F1
#
_entry.id   AF-A0A7X5Q5Z7-F1
#
_cell.length_a   1.000
_cell.length_b   1.000
_cell.length_c   1.000
_cell.angle_alpha   90.00
_cell.angle_beta   90.00
_cell.angle_gamma   90.00
#
_symmetry.space_group_name_H-M   'P 1'
#
loop_
_entity.id
_entity.type
_entity.pdbx_description
1 polymer ?
#
loop_
_entity_poly.entity_id
_entity_poly.type
_entity_poly.pdbx_seq_one_letter_code
_entity_poly.pdbx_strand_id
1 'polypeptide(L)'
;MGYLEKYFSKVSEDKRSKAAIAYLAGLDHVGSQHPQVADSIVKELRDQRSHLKLIASENYSSLAVQLAMGNLMTDKYAEGYAHHRFYAGCENVDTVEELATNELKSIFGCDHAYVQPHSGC
;
A
#
# COMPACT_ATOMS: atom_id res chain seq x y z
N MET A 1 9.89 -21.52 -10.90
CA MET A 1 10.70 -20.33 -10.60
C MET A 1 9.75 -19.18 -10.32
N GLY A 2 9.79 -18.67 -9.09
CA GLY A 2 8.95 -17.55 -8.63
C GLY A 2 9.26 -16.25 -9.37
N TYR A 3 8.41 -15.26 -9.17
CA TYR A 3 8.58 -13.91 -9.71
C TYR A 3 9.87 -13.25 -9.21
N LEU A 4 10.21 -13.40 -7.92
CA LEU A 4 11.41 -12.82 -7.33
C LEU A 4 12.69 -13.46 -7.86
N GLU A 5 12.72 -14.79 -7.99
CA GLU A 5 13.86 -15.52 -8.53
C GLU A 5 14.14 -15.11 -9.99
N LYS A 6 13.08 -14.97 -10.81
CA LYS A 6 13.18 -14.46 -12.18
C LYS A 6 13.70 -13.03 -12.24
N TYR A 7 13.45 -12.21 -11.21
CA TYR A 7 13.98 -10.86 -11.11
C TYR A 7 15.47 -10.89 -10.75
N PHE A 8 15.88 -11.71 -9.78
CA PHE A 8 17.29 -11.86 -9.40
C PHE A 8 18.17 -12.41 -10.52
N SER A 9 17.64 -13.25 -11.41
CA SER A 9 18.38 -13.75 -12.58
C SER A 9 18.57 -12.72 -13.68
N LYS A 10 17.74 -11.66 -13.71
CA LYS A 10 17.77 -10.61 -14.74
C LYS A 10 18.41 -9.30 -14.27
N VAL A 11 18.42 -9.05 -12.97
CA VAL A 11 18.86 -7.79 -12.38
C VAL A 11 20.05 -8.02 -11.46
N SER A 12 21.17 -7.40 -11.82
CA SER A 12 22.41 -7.40 -11.05
C SER A 12 22.18 -6.79 -9.66
N GLU A 13 22.92 -7.28 -8.67
CA GLU A 13 22.69 -6.98 -7.26
C GLU A 13 22.69 -5.47 -6.94
N ASP A 14 23.60 -4.72 -7.55
CA ASP A 14 23.73 -3.26 -7.45
C ASP A 14 22.50 -2.49 -7.96
N LYS A 15 21.70 -3.10 -8.84
CA LYS A 15 20.51 -2.49 -9.46
C LYS A 15 19.20 -2.95 -8.84
N ARG A 16 19.24 -3.79 -7.81
CA ARG A 16 18.02 -4.35 -7.22
C ARG A 16 17.31 -3.30 -6.34
N SER A 17 16.09 -2.95 -6.71
CA SER A 17 15.20 -2.11 -5.89
C SER A 17 14.58 -2.88 -4.72
N LYS A 18 14.64 -2.31 -3.50
CA LYS A 18 13.94 -2.83 -2.31
C LYS A 18 12.42 -2.93 -2.53
N ALA A 19 11.83 -1.92 -3.18
CA ALA A 19 10.40 -1.91 -3.46
C ALA A 19 10.00 -3.05 -4.42
N ALA A 20 10.80 -3.31 -5.45
CA ALA A 20 10.57 -4.41 -6.37
C ALA A 20 10.71 -5.77 -5.67
N ILE A 21 11.73 -5.93 -4.81
CA ILE A 21 11.92 -7.15 -4.01
C ILE A 21 10.69 -7.40 -3.13
N ALA A 22 10.26 -6.40 -2.36
CA ALA A 22 9.11 -6.52 -1.46
C ALA A 22 7.83 -6.89 -2.22
N TYR A 23 7.56 -6.21 -3.33
CA TYR A 23 6.38 -6.47 -4.16
C TYR A 23 6.38 -7.89 -4.76
N LEU A 24 7.50 -8.32 -5.35
CA LEU A 24 7.61 -9.63 -5.99
C LEU A 24 7.60 -10.77 -4.96
N ALA A 25 8.23 -10.58 -3.81
CA ALA A 25 8.17 -11.53 -2.70
C ALA A 25 6.72 -11.70 -2.19
N GLY A 26 5.99 -10.60 -2.05
CA GLY A 26 4.57 -10.63 -1.70
C GLY A 26 3.73 -11.40 -2.72
N LEU A 27 3.94 -11.16 -4.02
CA LEU A 27 3.28 -11.91 -5.08
C LEU A 27 3.61 -13.40 -5.06
N ASP A 28 4.85 -13.78 -4.81
CA ASP A 28 5.25 -15.18 -4.66
C ASP A 28 4.57 -15.84 -3.46
N HIS A 29 4.44 -15.12 -2.34
CA HIS A 29 3.73 -15.62 -1.17
C HIS A 29 2.24 -15.83 -1.45
N VAL A 30 1.56 -14.86 -2.07
CA VAL A 30 0.17 -14.99 -2.52
C VAL A 30 0.04 -16.17 -3.48
N GLY A 31 0.94 -16.28 -4.46
CA GLY A 31 0.94 -17.34 -5.47
C GLY A 31 1.14 -18.73 -4.88
N SER A 32 1.82 -18.86 -3.73
CA SER A 32 1.96 -20.14 -3.03
C SER A 32 0.64 -20.70 -2.50
N GLN A 33 -0.32 -19.82 -2.19
CA GLN A 33 -1.67 -20.19 -1.73
C GLN A 33 -2.68 -20.14 -2.87
N HIS A 34 -2.60 -19.11 -3.72
CA HIS A 34 -3.54 -18.82 -4.79
C HIS A 34 -2.81 -18.38 -6.08
N PRO A 35 -2.30 -19.34 -6.88
CA PRO A 35 -1.53 -19.05 -8.09
C PRO A 35 -2.28 -18.16 -9.10
N GLN A 36 -3.58 -18.42 -9.30
CA GLN A 36 -4.41 -17.67 -10.25
C GLN A 36 -4.58 -16.20 -9.85
N VAL A 37 -4.56 -15.89 -8.54
CA VAL A 37 -4.66 -14.51 -8.04
C VAL A 37 -3.37 -13.76 -8.36
N ALA A 38 -2.21 -14.33 -8.01
CA ALA A 38 -0.92 -13.71 -8.32
C ALA A 38 -0.73 -13.50 -9.83
N ASP A 39 -1.08 -14.49 -10.65
CA ASP A 39 -1.01 -14.37 -12.11
C ASP A 39 -1.93 -13.28 -12.66
N SER A 40 -3.13 -13.12 -12.08
CA SER A 40 -4.07 -12.08 -12.50
C SER A 40 -3.58 -10.68 -12.15
N ILE A 41 -2.96 -10.51 -10.97
CA ILE A 41 -2.33 -9.22 -10.58
C ILE A 41 -1.21 -8.85 -11.56
N VAL A 42 -0.39 -9.81 -11.99
CA VAL A 42 0.68 -9.56 -12.97
C VAL A 42 0.12 -9.24 -14.36
N LYS A 43 -0.98 -9.88 -14.76
CA LYS A 43 -1.68 -9.57 -16.02
C LYS A 43 -2.24 -8.14 -16.00
N GLU A 44 -2.84 -7.72 -14.90
CA GLU A 44 -3.36 -6.35 -14.74
C GLU A 44 -2.26 -5.29 -14.95
N LEU A 45 -1.05 -5.51 -14.44
CA LEU A 45 0.08 -4.59 -14.71
C LEU A 45 0.41 -4.49 -16.22
N ARG A 46 0.30 -5.60 -16.95
CA ARG A 46 0.50 -5.59 -18.41
C ARG A 46 -0.63 -4.83 -19.09
N ASP A 47 -1.86 -5.03 -18.67
CA ASP A 47 -3.03 -4.39 -19.26
C ASP A 47 -2.97 -2.87 -19.04
N GLN A 48 -2.64 -2.42 -17.83
CA GLN A 48 -2.43 -1.00 -17.53
C GLN A 48 -1.31 -0.35 -18.35
N ARG A 49 -0.28 -1.10 -18.74
CA ARG A 49 0.82 -0.60 -19.60
C ARG A 49 0.51 -0.63 -21.09
N SER A 50 -0.49 -1.40 -21.49
CA SER A 50 -0.86 -1.59 -22.90
C SER A 50 -1.93 -0.60 -23.36
N HIS A 51 -2.55 0.14 -22.44
CA HIS A 51 -3.64 1.07 -22.71
C HIS A 51 -3.30 2.48 -22.25
N LEU A 52 -3.79 3.47 -22.98
CA LEU A 52 -3.75 4.86 -22.55
C LEU A 52 -4.88 5.10 -21.55
N LYS A 53 -4.53 5.48 -20.32
CA LYS A 53 -5.50 5.80 -19.27
C LYS A 53 -6.04 7.22 -19.47
N LEU A 54 -7.33 7.33 -19.80
CA LEU A 54 -8.02 8.60 -20.09
C LEU A 54 -9.13 8.94 -19.09
N ILE A 55 -9.40 8.06 -18.13
CA ILE A 55 -10.40 8.29 -17.09
C ILE A 55 -9.80 9.25 -16.06
N ALA A 56 -10.38 10.46 -15.94
CA ALA A 56 -9.83 11.56 -15.15
C ALA A 56 -9.68 11.24 -13.65
N SER A 57 -10.50 10.34 -13.11
CA SER A 57 -10.46 9.94 -11.71
C SER A 57 -9.49 8.78 -11.42
N GLU A 58 -8.91 8.15 -12.43
CA GLU A 58 -7.94 7.07 -12.22
C GLU A 58 -6.51 7.59 -12.16
N ASN A 59 -5.68 6.93 -11.36
CA ASN A 59 -4.26 7.24 -11.25
C ASN A 59 -3.45 5.97 -10.95
N TYR A 60 -2.14 6.10 -10.78
CA TYR A 60 -1.24 5.04 -10.33
C TYR A 60 -0.65 5.42 -8.98
N SER A 61 -0.89 4.61 -7.96
CA SER A 61 -0.25 4.77 -6.66
C SER A 61 1.20 4.28 -6.68
N SER A 62 2.05 4.84 -5.82
CA SER A 62 3.41 4.35 -5.65
C SER A 62 3.44 2.98 -4.96
N LEU A 63 4.51 2.21 -5.17
CA LEU A 63 4.70 0.95 -4.46
C LEU A 63 4.76 1.13 -2.94
N ALA A 64 5.23 2.29 -2.45
CA ALA A 64 5.24 2.58 -1.02
C ALA A 64 3.82 2.62 -0.44
N VAL A 65 2.88 3.27 -1.14
CA VAL A 65 1.47 3.30 -0.75
C VAL A 65 0.86 1.90 -0.79
N GLN A 66 1.11 1.15 -1.87
CA GLN A 66 0.58 -0.22 -1.99
C GLN A 66 1.09 -1.15 -0.87
N LEU A 67 2.39 -1.08 -0.55
CA LEU A 67 3.00 -1.88 0.51
C LEU A 67 2.55 -1.47 1.92
N ALA A 68 2.15 -0.20 2.11
CA ALA A 68 1.58 0.28 3.36
C ALA A 68 0.15 -0.25 3.65
N MET A 69 -0.53 -0.83 2.66
CA MET A 69 -1.87 -1.41 2.85
C MET A 69 -1.85 -2.85 3.38
N GLY A 70 -0.78 -3.60 3.12
CA GLY A 70 -0.69 -5.03 3.44
C GLY A 70 0.26 -5.31 4.61
N ASN A 71 -0.08 -4.86 5.81
CA ASN A 71 0.73 -5.07 7.01
C ASN A 71 -0.14 -5.28 8.27
N LEU A 72 0.54 -5.47 9.42
CA LEU A 72 -0.06 -5.81 10.72
C LEU A 72 -1.09 -4.81 11.25
N MET A 73 -1.14 -3.58 10.71
CA MET A 73 -2.16 -2.61 11.10
C MET A 73 -3.58 -3.10 10.77
N THR A 74 -3.73 -4.02 9.81
CA THR A 74 -5.03 -4.62 9.47
C THR A 74 -5.65 -5.45 10.61
N ASP A 75 -4.85 -5.91 11.57
CA ASP A 75 -5.31 -6.72 12.70
C ASP A 75 -5.79 -5.83 13.87
N LYS A 76 -5.57 -4.52 13.78
CA LYS A 76 -5.78 -3.60 14.89
C LYS A 76 -7.12 -2.89 14.81
N TYR A 77 -7.94 -3.12 15.84
CA TYR A 77 -9.13 -2.31 16.13
C TYR A 77 -8.75 -1.10 17.00
N ALA A 78 -9.06 0.11 16.53
CA ALA A 78 -8.65 1.39 17.12
C ALA A 78 -9.78 2.44 17.10
N GLU A 79 -10.95 2.08 17.61
CA GLU A 79 -12.10 2.99 17.69
C GLU A 79 -11.79 4.24 18.54
N GLY A 80 -12.31 5.39 18.09
CA GLY A 80 -11.97 6.71 18.61
C GLY A 80 -11.07 7.46 17.63
N TYR A 81 -10.36 8.48 18.11
CA TYR A 81 -9.36 9.23 17.34
C TYR A 81 -8.02 9.20 18.10
N ALA A 82 -6.93 9.63 17.45
CA ALA A 82 -5.60 9.62 18.04
C ALA A 82 -5.60 10.22 19.46
N HIS A 83 -4.99 9.51 20.43
CA HIS A 83 -4.93 9.84 21.86
C HIS A 83 -6.26 9.82 22.63
N HIS A 84 -7.37 9.50 21.96
CA HIS A 84 -8.72 9.39 22.52
C HIS A 84 -9.41 8.12 22.04
N ARG A 85 -8.80 6.98 22.36
CA ARG A 85 -9.26 5.64 21.96
C ARG A 85 -10.14 5.01 23.02
N PHE A 86 -11.08 4.18 22.58
CA PHE A 86 -11.88 3.33 23.47
C PHE A 86 -11.09 2.10 23.97
N TYR A 87 -10.03 1.71 23.26
CA TYR A 87 -9.22 0.52 23.54
C TYR A 87 -7.74 0.86 23.70
N ALA A 88 -7.04 0.08 24.53
CA ALA A 88 -5.60 0.21 24.75
C ALA A 88 -4.75 -0.31 23.58
N GLY A 89 -3.45 0.00 23.62
CA GLY A 89 -2.45 -0.52 22.68
C GLY A 89 -2.53 0.11 21.29
N CYS A 90 -2.96 1.36 21.18
CA CYS A 90 -3.16 2.06 19.91
C CYS A 90 -2.03 3.05 19.57
N GLU A 91 -0.93 3.06 20.32
CA GLU A 91 0.13 4.08 20.25
C GLU A 91 0.73 4.21 18.84
N ASN A 92 0.93 3.08 18.15
CA ASN A 92 1.44 3.06 16.77
C ASN A 92 0.39 3.53 15.75
N VAL A 93 -0.90 3.23 15.98
CA VAL A 93 -2.00 3.72 15.13
C VAL A 93 -2.18 5.21 15.32
N ASP A 94 -2.11 5.69 16.55
CA ASP A 94 -2.17 7.11 16.91
C ASP A 94 -1.05 7.89 16.23
N THR A 95 0.18 7.36 16.25
CA THR A 95 1.32 7.97 15.57
C THR A 95 1.05 8.15 14.08
N VAL A 96 0.54 7.13 13.39
CA VAL A 96 0.26 7.18 11.95
C VAL A 96 -0.91 8.10 11.63
N GLU A 97 -2.00 8.03 12.41
CA GLU A 97 -3.19 8.86 12.22
C GLU A 97 -2.90 10.35 12.47
N GLU A 98 -2.10 10.67 13.49
CA GLU A 98 -1.67 12.03 13.79
C GLU A 98 -0.75 12.59 12.70
N LEU A 99 0.23 11.81 12.23
CA LEU A 99 1.10 12.21 11.11
C LEU A 99 0.28 12.53 9.85
N ALA A 100 -0.65 11.65 9.48
CA ALA A 100 -1.51 11.86 8.31
C ALA A 100 -2.40 13.10 8.48
N THR A 101 -2.98 13.31 9.67
CA THR A 101 -3.80 14.49 9.97
C THR A 101 -2.99 15.78 9.86
N ASN A 102 -1.79 15.81 10.44
CA ASN A 102 -0.92 16.98 10.40
C ASN A 102 -0.41 17.28 8.99
N GLU A 103 -0.11 16.24 8.20
CA GLU A 103 0.28 16.38 6.80
C GLU A 103 -0.85 16.99 5.97
N LEU A 104 -2.10 16.53 6.13
CA LEU A 104 -3.25 17.13 5.45
C LEU A 104 -3.45 18.60 5.85
N LYS A 105 -3.37 18.93 7.14
CA LYS A 105 -3.46 20.31 7.61
C LYS A 105 -2.40 21.20 6.96
N SER A 106 -1.18 20.71 6.84
CA SER A 106 -0.07 21.41 6.18
C SER A 106 -0.33 21.61 4.67
N ILE A 107 -0.78 20.56 3.97
CA ILE A 107 -1.06 20.60 2.53
C ILE A 107 -2.19 21.57 2.19
N PHE A 108 -3.27 21.55 2.98
CA PHE A 108 -4.50 22.30 2.67
C PHE A 108 -4.61 23.63 3.43
N GLY A 109 -3.70 23.93 4.36
CA GLY A 109 -3.74 25.15 5.16
C GLY A 109 -5.01 25.26 6.02
N CYS A 110 -5.44 24.16 6.64
CA CYS A 110 -6.66 24.09 7.44
C CYS A 110 -6.39 23.78 8.92
N ASP A 111 -7.32 24.18 9.79
CA ASP A 111 -7.22 23.94 11.24
C ASP A 111 -7.50 22.48 11.61
N HIS A 112 -8.34 21.81 10.81
CA HIS A 112 -8.86 20.47 11.06
C HIS A 112 -8.81 19.61 9.80
N ALA A 113 -8.40 18.35 9.97
CA ALA A 113 -8.42 17.31 8.95
C ALA A 113 -8.86 16.00 9.59
N TYR A 114 -9.52 15.13 8.82
CA TYR A 114 -10.02 13.84 9.30
C TYR A 114 -9.72 12.75 8.27
N VAL A 115 -9.02 11.70 8.70
CA VAL A 115 -8.41 10.69 7.81
C VAL A 115 -9.05 9.30 7.89
N GLN A 116 -10.07 9.15 8.74
CA GLN A 116 -10.75 7.86 8.93
C GLN A 116 -11.83 7.48 7.89
N PRO A 117 -12.45 8.40 7.11
CA PRO A 117 -13.46 8.01 6.12
C PRO A 117 -12.90 6.97 5.14
N HIS A 118 -13.62 5.86 4.96
CA HIS A 118 -13.15 4.74 4.13
C HIS A 118 -13.10 5.07 2.63
N SER A 119 -13.96 5.97 2.18
CA SER A 119 -14.04 6.47 0.81
C SER A 119 -14.82 7.79 0.80
N GLY A 120 -14.93 8.43 -0.36
CA GLY A 120 -15.60 9.73 -0.50
C GLY A 120 -17.14 9.70 -0.55
N CYS A 121 -17.77 8.53 -0.59
CA CYS A 121 -19.22 8.35 -0.73
C CYS A 121 -19.96 8.23 0.60
#